data_AF-A0AAD7AXD8-F1
#
_entry.id   AF-A0AAD7AXD8-F1
#
_cell.length_a   1.000
_cell.length_b   1.000
_cell.length_c   1.000
_cell.angle_alpha   90.00
_cell.angle_beta   90.00
_cell.angle_gamma   90.00
#
_symmetry.space_group_name_H-M   'P 1'
#
loop_
_entity.id
_entity.type
_entity.pdbx_description
1 polymer ?
#
loop_
_entity_poly.entity_id
_entity_poly.type
_entity_poly.pdbx_seq_one_letter_code
_entity_poly.pdbx_strand_id
1 'polypeptide(L)'
;ETVGEKAAAKVMKYLNYVSDHVPGSVGNVNNMKQQMHSKVICDGLPHFFATVDPANSHNPIAQVLAGREVDLDKFFHAMDGVKNEPGIRAKAMAENPVAGAEFFHLMITKFFDILLGAKRASKIGILGKVKGWYAVVE
;
A
#
# COMPACT_ATOMS: atom_id res chain seq x y z
N GLU A 1 13.82 35.37 -14.17
CA GLU A 1 12.40 35.06 -14.41
C GLU A 1 11.74 36.13 -15.25
N THR A 2 11.10 35.72 -16.35
CA THR A 2 10.26 36.56 -17.19
C THR A 2 8.93 36.87 -16.48
N VAL A 3 8.21 37.89 -16.94
CA VAL A 3 6.86 38.22 -16.41
C VAL A 3 5.89 37.06 -16.59
N GLY A 4 6.00 36.33 -17.72
CA GLY A 4 5.18 35.15 -18.00
C GLY A 4 5.43 34.01 -17.00
N GLU A 5 6.68 33.75 -16.65
CA GLU A 5 7.04 32.73 -15.65
C GLU A 5 6.45 33.03 -14.27
N LYS A 6 6.52 34.29 -13.82
CA LYS A 6 5.92 34.70 -12.53
C LYS A 6 4.41 34.55 -12.52
N ALA A 7 3.74 34.88 -13.62
CA ALA A 7 2.30 34.71 -13.76
C ALA A 7 1.91 33.23 -13.74
N ALA A 8 2.62 32.39 -14.49
CA ALA A 8 2.40 30.95 -14.51
C ALA A 8 2.62 30.33 -13.12
N ALA A 9 3.72 30.67 -12.43
CA ALA A 9 4.01 30.20 -11.08
C ALA A 9 2.91 30.59 -10.08
N LYS A 10 2.36 31.81 -10.19
CA LYS A 10 1.25 32.26 -9.35
C LYS A 10 -0.02 31.43 -9.57
N VAL A 11 -0.36 31.12 -10.83
CA VAL A 11 -1.50 30.26 -11.15
C VAL A 11 -1.29 28.84 -10.61
N MET A 12 -0.10 28.26 -10.83
CA MET A 12 0.25 26.94 -10.31
C MET A 12 0.14 26.88 -8.78
N LYS A 13 0.49 27.95 -8.07
CA LYS A 13 0.33 28.03 -6.61
C LYS A 13 -1.13 27.90 -6.18
N TYR A 14 -2.05 28.61 -6.84
CA TYR A 14 -3.48 28.50 -6.53
C TYR A 14 -4.04 27.13 -6.88
N LEU A 15 -3.63 26.59 -8.02
CA LEU A 15 -4.08 25.26 -8.46
C LEU A 15 -3.59 24.15 -7.50
N ASN A 16 -2.33 24.22 -7.04
CA ASN A 16 -1.81 23.31 -6.03
C ASN A 16 -2.55 23.45 -4.70
N TYR A 17 -2.87 24.67 -4.28
CA TYR A 17 -3.61 24.92 -3.04
C TYR A 17 -5.03 24.31 -3.06
N VAL A 18 -5.76 24.49 -4.17
CA VAL A 18 -7.11 23.91 -4.32
C VAL A 18 -7.03 22.39 -4.45
N SER A 19 -6.04 21.88 -5.19
CA SER A 19 -5.91 20.44 -5.42
C SER A 19 -5.36 19.66 -4.23
N ASP A 20 -4.75 20.30 -3.24
CA ASP A 20 -4.16 19.62 -2.06
C ASP A 20 -5.13 18.68 -1.34
N HIS A 21 -6.42 19.00 -1.34
CA HIS A 21 -7.46 18.22 -0.66
C HIS A 21 -8.07 17.12 -1.56
N VAL A 22 -7.63 17.02 -2.82
CA VAL A 22 -8.12 16.03 -3.78
C VAL A 22 -7.19 14.82 -3.74
N PRO A 23 -7.66 13.63 -3.31
CA PRO A 23 -6.84 12.42 -3.31
C PRO A 23 -6.26 12.14 -4.70
N GLY A 24 -4.97 11.77 -4.74
CA GLY A 24 -4.26 11.48 -6.00
C GLY A 24 -3.85 12.70 -6.84
N SER A 25 -4.19 13.93 -6.44
CA SER A 25 -3.78 15.13 -7.16
C SER A 25 -2.28 15.44 -7.00
N VAL A 26 -1.75 16.31 -7.87
CA VAL A 26 -0.37 16.82 -7.76
C VAL A 26 -0.15 17.56 -6.43
N GLY A 27 -1.14 18.33 -5.96
CA GLY A 27 -1.09 19.02 -4.67
C GLY A 27 -0.94 18.02 -3.51
N ASN A 28 -1.81 17.01 -3.47
CA ASN A 28 -1.81 15.98 -2.44
C ASN A 28 -0.50 15.18 -2.45
N VAL A 29 0.01 14.78 -3.63
CA VAL A 29 1.30 14.08 -3.75
C VAL A 29 2.46 14.94 -3.22
N ASN A 30 2.46 16.24 -3.49
CA ASN A 30 3.49 17.14 -2.97
C ASN A 30 3.40 17.29 -1.44
N ASN A 31 2.19 17.36 -0.88
CA ASN A 31 1.98 17.38 0.57
C ASN A 31 2.48 16.08 1.22
N MET A 32 2.17 14.91 0.64
CA MET A 32 2.67 13.63 1.14
C MET A 32 4.20 13.56 1.14
N LYS A 33 4.86 14.09 0.10
CA LYS A 33 6.33 14.22 0.07
C LYS A 33 6.85 15.12 1.18
N GLN A 34 6.21 16.27 1.41
CA GLN A 34 6.61 17.19 2.49
C GLN A 34 6.47 16.54 3.87
N GLN A 35 5.41 15.78 4.11
CA GLN A 35 5.21 15.02 5.36
C GLN A 35 6.30 13.96 5.54
N MET A 36 6.68 13.24 4.47
CA MET A 36 7.78 12.29 4.49
C MET A 36 9.11 12.97 4.84
N HIS A 37 9.44 14.09 4.19
CA HIS A 37 10.65 14.86 4.50
C HIS A 37 10.67 15.38 5.94
N SER A 38 9.53 15.88 6.42
CA SER A 38 9.39 16.33 7.81
C SER A 38 9.67 15.19 8.78
N LYS A 39 9.15 13.98 8.54
CA LYS A 39 9.47 12.81 9.37
C LYS A 39 10.96 12.47 9.34
N VAL A 40 11.59 12.51 8.18
CA VAL A 40 13.02 12.20 8.06
C VAL A 40 13.87 13.13 8.93
N ILE A 41 13.54 14.43 8.93
CA ILE A 41 14.23 15.46 9.71
C ILE A 41 13.92 15.31 11.21
N CYS A 42 12.66 15.10 11.59
CA CYS A 42 12.25 15.03 13.00
C CYS A 42 12.66 13.72 13.70
N ASP A 43 12.67 12.59 12.97
CA ASP A 43 12.91 11.28 13.56
C ASP A 43 14.36 10.81 13.49
N GLY A 44 15.19 11.42 12.63
CA GLY A 44 16.58 11.03 12.45
C GLY A 44 16.74 9.66 11.78
N LEU A 45 17.97 9.16 11.67
CA LEU A 45 18.27 7.88 11.02
C LEU A 45 18.28 6.70 12.03
N PRO A 46 18.11 5.44 11.57
CA PRO A 46 17.91 5.00 10.18
C PRO A 46 16.45 4.96 9.72
N HIS A 47 16.23 5.16 8.42
CA HIS A 47 14.92 4.99 7.75
C HIS A 47 14.90 3.77 6.85
N PHE A 48 13.77 3.08 6.81
CA PHE A 48 13.52 1.98 5.87
C PHE A 48 12.41 2.38 4.90
N PHE A 49 12.71 2.26 3.61
CA PHE A 49 11.73 2.48 2.53
C PHE A 49 11.31 1.12 1.98
N ALA A 50 9.99 0.89 1.93
CA ALA A 50 9.43 -0.35 1.43
C ALA A 50 8.20 -0.07 0.57
N THR A 51 8.18 -0.64 -0.63
CA THR A 51 6.99 -0.72 -1.48
C THR A 51 6.41 -2.12 -1.30
N VAL A 52 5.17 -2.21 -0.83
CA VAL A 52 4.50 -3.48 -0.55
C VAL A 52 3.36 -3.65 -1.55
N ASP A 53 3.55 -4.56 -2.51
CA ASP A 53 2.53 -4.93 -3.49
C ASP A 53 2.16 -6.41 -3.32
N PRO A 54 1.14 -6.73 -2.50
CA PRO A 54 0.73 -8.10 -2.30
C PRO A 54 -0.07 -8.60 -3.51
N ALA A 55 0.46 -9.62 -4.19
CA ALA A 55 -0.18 -10.20 -5.37
C ALA A 55 -1.48 -10.96 -5.03
N ASN A 56 -2.63 -10.29 -5.16
CA ASN A 56 -3.95 -10.85 -4.85
C ASN A 56 -4.32 -12.08 -5.71
N SER A 57 -3.98 -12.11 -7.00
CA SER A 57 -4.29 -13.24 -7.88
C SER A 57 -3.45 -14.49 -7.60
N HIS A 58 -2.30 -14.33 -6.93
CA HIS A 58 -1.39 -15.42 -6.61
C HIS A 58 -1.46 -15.86 -5.15
N ASN A 59 -2.18 -15.11 -4.31
CA ASN A 59 -2.28 -15.39 -2.88
C ASN A 59 -3.54 -16.19 -2.55
N PRO A 60 -3.44 -17.35 -1.86
CA PRO A 60 -4.61 -18.14 -1.50
C PRO A 60 -5.58 -17.42 -0.57
N ILE A 61 -5.10 -16.53 0.30
CA ILE A 61 -5.95 -15.76 1.23
C ILE A 61 -6.92 -14.88 0.44
N ALA A 62 -6.44 -14.24 -0.63
CA ALA A 62 -7.29 -13.43 -1.49
C ALA A 62 -8.37 -14.27 -2.17
N GLN A 63 -8.06 -15.52 -2.53
CA GLN A 63 -9.03 -16.44 -3.14
C GLN A 63 -10.11 -16.87 -2.14
N VAL A 64 -9.74 -17.11 -0.89
CA VAL A 64 -10.71 -17.37 0.20
C VAL A 64 -11.60 -16.16 0.43
N LEU A 65 -11.03 -14.94 0.47
CA LEU A 65 -11.80 -13.69 0.61
C LEU A 65 -12.73 -13.44 -0.59
N ALA A 66 -12.33 -13.87 -1.78
CA ALA A 66 -13.19 -13.85 -2.97
C ALA A 66 -14.32 -14.90 -2.92
N GLY A 67 -14.42 -15.71 -1.86
CA GLY A 67 -15.46 -16.71 -1.65
C GLY A 67 -15.19 -18.06 -2.30
N ARG A 68 -13.96 -18.32 -2.76
CA ARG A 68 -13.59 -19.64 -3.27
C ARG A 68 -13.33 -20.60 -2.13
N GLU A 69 -13.82 -21.83 -2.28
CA GLU A 69 -13.44 -22.94 -1.41
C GLU A 69 -12.02 -23.37 -1.74
N VAL A 70 -11.08 -22.92 -0.93
CA VAL A 70 -9.65 -23.18 -1.09
C VAL A 70 -9.12 -23.81 0.19
N ASP A 71 -8.57 -25.02 0.05
CA ASP A 71 -7.83 -25.67 1.12
C ASP A 71 -6.45 -25.00 1.25
N LEU A 72 -6.27 -24.18 2.30
CA LEU A 72 -5.03 -23.43 2.54
C LEU A 72 -3.85 -24.35 2.88
N ASP A 73 -4.09 -25.50 3.48
CA ASP A 73 -3.05 -26.47 3.83
C ASP A 73 -2.52 -27.22 2.60
N LYS A 74 -3.36 -27.33 1.57
CA LYS A 74 -3.02 -28.04 0.31
C LYS A 74 -2.80 -27.13 -0.89
N PHE A 75 -2.95 -25.82 -0.74
CA PHE A 75 -2.97 -24.88 -1.86
C PHE A 75 -1.73 -24.98 -2.78
N PHE A 76 -0.56 -25.18 -2.19
CA PHE A 76 0.70 -25.30 -2.93
C PHE A 76 1.08 -26.75 -3.25
N HIS A 77 0.36 -27.74 -2.73
CA HIS A 77 0.65 -29.16 -2.92
C HIS A 77 0.14 -29.70 -4.27
N ALA A 78 -0.82 -29.03 -4.89
CA ALA A 78 -1.50 -29.48 -6.11
C ALA A 78 -1.35 -28.50 -7.28
N MET A 79 -0.16 -27.91 -7.47
CA MET A 79 0.10 -27.04 -8.63
C MET A 79 0.15 -27.82 -9.96
N ASP A 80 0.23 -29.15 -9.90
CA ASP A 80 0.24 -30.03 -11.05
C ASP A 80 -1.20 -30.51 -11.36
N GLY A 81 -1.90 -29.84 -12.29
CA GLY A 81 -3.09 -30.44 -12.90
C GLY A 81 -4.13 -29.50 -13.48
N VAL A 82 -4.22 -28.25 -13.04
CA VAL A 82 -5.26 -27.32 -13.53
C VAL A 82 -4.61 -26.31 -14.47
N LYS A 83 -4.56 -26.64 -15.77
CA LYS A 83 -3.99 -25.77 -16.84
C LYS A 83 -4.59 -24.35 -16.89
N ASN A 84 -5.70 -24.11 -16.18
CA ASN A 84 -6.43 -22.84 -16.14
C ASN A 84 -6.49 -22.16 -14.77
N GLU A 85 -5.82 -22.65 -13.72
CA GLU A 85 -5.93 -22.09 -12.36
C GLU A 85 -5.55 -20.59 -12.29
N PRO A 86 -4.48 -20.10 -12.94
CA PRO A 86 -4.19 -18.66 -12.96
C PRO A 86 -5.35 -17.82 -13.52
N GLY A 87 -6.02 -18.30 -14.57
CA GLY A 87 -7.17 -17.62 -15.17
C GLY A 87 -8.39 -17.62 -14.25
N ILE A 88 -8.64 -18.74 -13.55
CA ILE A 88 -9.72 -18.84 -12.56
C ILE A 88 -9.48 -17.86 -11.40
N ARG A 89 -8.24 -17.79 -10.89
CA ARG A 89 -7.88 -16.84 -9.82
C ARG A 89 -8.06 -15.38 -10.23
N ALA A 90 -7.61 -15.04 -11.44
CA ALA A 90 -7.78 -13.69 -11.98
C ALA A 90 -9.26 -13.35 -12.15
N LYS A 91 -10.06 -14.29 -12.67
CA LYS A 91 -11.50 -14.14 -12.85
C LYS A 91 -12.22 -13.92 -11.51
N ALA A 92 -11.92 -14.73 -10.49
CA ALA A 92 -12.54 -14.58 -9.17
C ALA A 92 -12.25 -13.21 -8.55
N MET A 93 -11.02 -12.68 -8.73
CA MET A 93 -10.70 -11.33 -8.26
C MET A 93 -11.42 -10.24 -9.06
N ALA A 94 -11.60 -10.43 -10.37
CA ALA A 94 -12.34 -9.51 -11.21
C ALA A 94 -13.84 -9.50 -10.88
N GLU A 95 -14.41 -10.66 -10.52
CA GLU A 95 -15.81 -10.80 -10.11
C GLU A 95 -16.08 -10.21 -8.72
N ASN A 96 -15.09 -10.23 -7.83
CA ASN A 96 -15.20 -9.66 -6.49
C ASN A 96 -14.04 -8.67 -6.20
N PRO A 97 -14.12 -7.42 -6.69
CA PRO A 97 -13.08 -6.42 -6.43
C PRO A 97 -12.98 -6.01 -4.96
N VAL A 98 -14.06 -6.17 -4.18
CA VAL A 98 -14.08 -5.88 -2.73
C VAL A 98 -13.13 -6.81 -1.99
N ALA A 99 -13.12 -8.10 -2.33
CA ALA A 99 -12.17 -9.06 -1.76
C ALA A 99 -10.71 -8.64 -2.03
N GLY A 100 -10.44 -7.98 -3.16
CA GLY A 100 -9.11 -7.43 -3.48
C GLY A 100 -8.70 -6.32 -2.52
N ALA A 101 -9.62 -5.40 -2.23
CA ALA A 101 -9.40 -4.31 -1.28
C ALA A 101 -9.27 -4.84 0.16
N GLU A 102 -10.10 -5.80 0.56
CA GLU A 102 -10.03 -6.46 1.87
C GLU A 102 -8.72 -7.21 2.05
N PHE A 103 -8.29 -7.95 1.03
CA PHE A 103 -7.01 -8.63 1.01
C PHE A 103 -5.85 -7.64 1.17
N PHE A 104 -5.83 -6.56 0.38
CA PHE A 104 -4.80 -5.53 0.49
C PHE A 104 -4.76 -4.93 1.90
N HIS A 105 -5.92 -4.52 2.43
CA HIS A 105 -6.03 -3.97 3.78
C HIS A 105 -5.55 -4.95 4.85
N LEU A 106 -5.92 -6.24 4.73
CA LEU A 106 -5.47 -7.29 5.63
C LEU A 106 -3.95 -7.43 5.58
N MET A 107 -3.36 -7.55 4.39
CA MET A 107 -1.91 -7.72 4.21
C MET A 107 -1.11 -6.55 4.79
N ILE A 108 -1.52 -5.32 4.49
CA ILE A 108 -0.87 -4.11 5.02
C ILE A 108 -1.04 -4.02 6.54
N THR A 109 -2.21 -4.34 7.08
CA THR A 109 -2.43 -4.36 8.53
C THR A 109 -1.53 -5.40 9.21
N LYS A 110 -1.41 -6.61 8.64
CA LYS A 110 -0.53 -7.65 9.18
C LYS A 110 0.95 -7.31 9.04
N PHE A 111 1.34 -6.57 8.00
CA PHE A 111 2.69 -6.02 7.89
C PHE A 111 3.04 -5.15 9.10
N PHE A 112 2.19 -4.20 9.49
CA PHE A 112 2.42 -3.38 10.67
C PHE A 112 2.32 -4.16 11.98
N ASP A 113 1.28 -4.98 12.13
CA ASP A 113 0.99 -5.67 13.38
C ASP A 113 2.03 -6.74 13.72
N ILE A 114 2.40 -7.54 12.71
CA ILE A 114 3.24 -8.73 12.87
C ILE A 114 4.69 -8.42 12.55
N LEU A 115 4.99 -7.94 11.34
CA LEU A 115 6.39 -7.71 10.92
C LEU A 115 7.01 -6.55 11.68
N LEU A 116 6.32 -5.41 11.79
CA LEU A 116 6.81 -4.25 12.54
C LEU A 116 6.46 -4.31 14.03
N GLY A 117 5.64 -5.28 14.44
CA GLY A 117 5.33 -5.53 15.85
C GLY A 117 4.46 -4.45 16.50
N ALA A 118 3.72 -3.65 15.72
CA ALA A 118 2.95 -2.50 16.22
C ALA A 118 1.92 -2.88 17.30
N LYS A 119 1.38 -4.11 17.26
CA LYS A 119 0.43 -4.63 18.26
C LYS A 119 1.05 -5.52 19.33
N ARG A 120 2.35 -5.85 19.25
CA ARG A 120 3.02 -6.64 20.30
C ARG A 120 3.17 -5.80 21.57
N ALA A 121 3.12 -6.44 22.74
CA ALA A 121 3.37 -5.76 24.02
C ALA A 121 4.77 -5.12 24.06
N SER A 122 5.77 -5.80 23.50
CA SER A 122 7.14 -5.29 23.40
C SER A 122 7.31 -4.15 22.40
N LYS A 123 6.40 -4.00 21.42
CA LYS A 123 6.55 -3.12 20.24
C LYS A 123 7.82 -3.39 19.43
N ILE A 124 8.33 -4.62 19.47
CA ILE A 124 9.54 -5.05 18.76
C ILE A 124 9.15 -5.95 17.59
N GLY A 125 9.44 -5.49 16.38
CA GLY A 125 9.32 -6.25 15.12
C GLY A 125 10.66 -6.72 14.58
N ILE A 126 10.68 -7.12 13.31
CA ILE A 126 11.89 -7.58 12.60
C ILE A 126 12.95 -6.48 12.46
N LEU A 127 12.53 -5.21 12.41
CA LEU A 127 13.41 -4.04 12.35
C LEU A 127 13.73 -3.47 13.74
N GLY A 128 13.43 -4.21 14.82
CA GLY A 128 13.53 -3.71 16.18
C GLY A 128 12.32 -2.85 16.58
N LYS A 129 12.54 -1.88 17.48
CA LYS A 129 11.49 -0.96 17.94
C LYS A 129 11.34 0.19 16.95
N VAL A 130 10.21 0.25 16.26
CA VAL A 130 9.91 1.30 15.28
C VAL A 130 9.38 2.55 15.98
N LYS A 131 10.02 3.71 15.76
CA LYS A 131 9.60 5.01 16.35
C LYS A 131 8.31 5.53 15.71
N GLY A 132 8.17 5.35 14.39
CA GLY A 132 7.01 5.76 13.63
C GLY A 132 7.11 5.29 12.19
N TRP A 133 6.02 5.46 11.44
CA TRP A 133 5.96 5.18 10.00
C TRP A 133 5.15 6.25 9.29
N TYR A 134 5.36 6.31 7.97
CA TYR A 134 4.54 7.07 7.05
C TYR A 134 4.22 6.14 5.89
N ALA A 135 2.95 5.97 5.59
CA ALA A 135 2.49 5.06 4.56
C ALA A 135 1.50 5.79 3.65
N VAL A 136 1.59 5.50 2.36
CA VAL A 136 0.72 6.02 1.32
C VAL A 136 0.23 4.84 0.49
N VAL A 137 -0.97 4.97 -0.07
CA VAL A 137 -1.55 4.01 -1.02
C VAL A 137 -1.70 4.75 -2.34
N GLU A 138 -1.24 4.15 -3.43
CA GLU A 138 -1.44 4.64 -4.80
C GLU A 138 -2.78 4.15 -5.36
#